data_AF-A0A3R8T569-F1
#
_entry.id   AF-A0A3R8T569-F1
#
_cell.length_a   1.000
_cell.length_b   1.000
_cell.length_c   1.000
_cell.angle_alpha   90.00
_cell.angle_beta   90.00
_cell.angle_gamma   90.00
#
_symmetry.space_group_name_H-M   'P 1'
#
loop_
_entity.id
_entity.type
_entity.pdbx_description
1 polymer ?
#
loop_
_entity_poly.entity_id
_entity_poly.type
_entity_poly.pdbx_seq_one_letter_code
_entity_poly.pdbx_strand_id
1 'polypeptide(L)'
;MSLARGYAVHDNQAPLVPFTFERRAVGADDVRIQILYSGICHSDLHQARDDWGGAMFPMVPGHEIIGRVTEVGANVTRFKVGDFAGVGCMVDSCRRCDACEHDLEQYCEKGPTYTYNSKERGSDQLTYGGYSDHVVVEQRFVVKVSEKLDLKAAAPLLCAGITTYSPLRHWKVGPGQKVGVIGLGGLGHMGVKFAKAMGATVVMITTTPEKGADAKRLGADEVLVSRDPAQMKAHAGSFDFLLNTIPVSHDTNPYMSLLKRDATMCLVGVITELDPPLNGSSVIFGRKHVTGSAIGGMAETQEMMDFCAEHNIVSDVEVIDIKTVNEAWARMAKNDVRYRFVIDMATLAA
;
A
#
# COMPACT_ATOMS: atom_id res chain seq x y z
N MET A 1 29.80 -1.52 -5.75
CA MET A 1 28.50 -1.77 -6.41
C MET A 1 28.26 -3.27 -6.42
N SER A 2 27.00 -3.72 -6.42
CA SER A 2 26.63 -5.14 -6.56
C SER A 2 25.74 -5.33 -7.77
N LEU A 3 26.03 -6.37 -8.55
CA LEU A 3 25.22 -6.74 -9.71
C LEU A 3 23.89 -7.33 -9.22
N ALA A 4 22.78 -6.79 -9.68
CA ALA A 4 21.42 -7.23 -9.38
C ALA A 4 20.73 -7.73 -10.64
N ARG A 5 19.84 -8.71 -10.47
CA ARG A 5 18.97 -9.22 -11.52
C ARG A 5 17.53 -8.96 -11.14
N GLY A 6 16.68 -8.68 -12.11
CA GLY A 6 15.27 -8.41 -11.89
C GLY A 6 14.48 -8.39 -13.19
N TYR A 7 13.29 -7.82 -13.13
CA TYR A 7 12.42 -7.58 -14.29
C TYR A 7 12.15 -6.09 -14.42
N ALA A 8 12.29 -5.57 -15.64
CA ALA A 8 12.07 -4.16 -15.94
C ALA A 8 11.14 -3.96 -17.12
N VAL A 9 10.40 -2.85 -17.12
CA VAL A 9 9.81 -2.27 -18.33
C VAL A 9 10.79 -1.24 -18.90
N HIS A 10 10.92 -1.19 -20.22
CA HIS A 10 11.84 -0.29 -20.91
C HIS A 10 11.17 0.97 -21.47
N ASP A 11 9.84 0.96 -21.54
CA ASP A 11 8.98 2.08 -21.91
C ASP A 11 7.56 1.80 -21.39
N ASN A 12 6.62 2.72 -21.65
CA ASN A 12 5.26 2.66 -21.13
C ASN A 12 4.31 1.67 -21.83
N GLN A 13 4.77 0.97 -22.87
CA GLN A 13 4.03 -0.08 -23.58
C GLN A 13 4.71 -1.45 -23.48
N ALA A 14 5.99 -1.49 -23.12
CA ALA A 14 6.78 -2.71 -23.03
C ALA A 14 6.30 -3.63 -21.90
N PRO A 15 6.35 -4.96 -22.10
CA PRO A 15 6.16 -5.92 -21.00
C PRO A 15 7.36 -5.90 -20.04
N LEU A 16 7.16 -6.43 -18.83
CA LEU A 16 8.27 -6.73 -17.92
C LEU A 16 9.14 -7.84 -18.52
N VAL A 17 10.44 -7.60 -18.64
CA VAL A 17 11.43 -8.54 -19.16
C VAL A 17 12.64 -8.65 -18.23
N PRO A 18 13.40 -9.77 -18.25
CA PRO A 18 14.63 -9.90 -17.48
C PRO A 18 15.60 -8.73 -17.72
N PHE A 19 16.14 -8.18 -16.65
CA PHE A 19 17.01 -7.02 -16.66
C PHE A 19 18.12 -7.17 -15.62
N THR A 20 19.33 -6.76 -15.96
CA THR A 20 20.50 -6.77 -15.07
C THR A 20 21.00 -5.35 -14.89
N PHE A 21 21.29 -4.97 -13.65
CA PHE A 21 21.66 -3.60 -13.30
C PHE A 21 22.59 -3.58 -12.08
N GLU A 22 23.17 -2.42 -11.81
CA GLU A 22 24.03 -2.22 -10.63
C GLU A 22 23.26 -1.55 -9.50
N ARG A 23 23.44 -2.07 -8.29
CA ARG A 23 23.07 -1.39 -7.05
C ARG A 23 24.32 -0.83 -6.38
N ARG A 24 24.14 0.25 -5.61
CA ARG A 24 25.21 0.81 -4.78
C ARG A 24 25.72 -0.23 -3.77
N ALA A 25 26.97 -0.05 -3.32
CA ALA A 25 27.51 -0.87 -2.24
C ALA A 25 26.76 -0.59 -0.92
N VAL A 26 26.86 -1.52 0.04
CA VAL A 26 26.36 -1.31 1.40
C VAL A 26 27.20 -0.22 2.05
N GLY A 27 26.60 0.94 2.31
CA GLY A 27 27.19 2.03 3.08
C GLY A 27 27.08 1.78 4.58
N ALA A 28 27.59 2.72 5.37
CA ALA A 28 27.73 2.55 6.81
C ALA A 28 26.39 2.34 7.54
N ASP A 29 25.31 2.95 7.06
CA ASP A 29 23.97 2.88 7.66
C ASP A 29 23.02 1.93 6.92
N ASP A 30 23.53 1.20 5.92
CA ASP A 30 22.70 0.41 5.02
C ASP A 30 22.54 -1.04 5.43
N VAL A 31 21.43 -1.60 4.99
CA VAL A 31 21.10 -3.02 5.10
C VAL A 31 20.95 -3.58 3.69
N ARG A 32 21.65 -4.67 3.37
CA ARG A 32 21.35 -5.48 2.18
C ARG A 32 20.35 -6.55 2.54
N ILE A 33 19.30 -6.65 1.74
CA ILE A 33 18.22 -7.60 1.91
C ILE A 33 18.14 -8.46 0.66
N GLN A 34 18.29 -9.78 0.81
CA GLN A 34 17.86 -10.74 -0.20
C GLN A 34 16.33 -10.73 -0.22
N ILE A 35 15.74 -10.45 -1.38
CA ILE A 35 14.29 -10.38 -1.50
C ILE A 35 13.74 -11.81 -1.59
N LEU A 36 12.78 -12.12 -0.73
CA LEU A 36 12.07 -13.40 -0.73
C LEU A 36 10.73 -13.27 -1.44
N TYR A 37 10.02 -12.18 -1.15
CA TYR A 37 8.70 -11.89 -1.72
C TYR A 37 8.58 -10.42 -2.09
N SER A 38 7.93 -10.15 -3.22
CA SER A 38 7.55 -8.80 -3.62
C SER A 38 6.07 -8.78 -3.99
N GLY A 39 5.26 -8.00 -3.27
CA GLY A 39 3.86 -7.79 -3.61
C GLY A 39 3.69 -7.00 -4.91
N ILE A 40 2.55 -7.18 -5.57
CA ILE A 40 2.15 -6.42 -6.76
C ILE A 40 1.04 -5.44 -6.38
N CYS A 41 1.33 -4.16 -6.55
CA CYS A 41 0.41 -3.05 -6.32
C CYS A 41 -0.14 -2.49 -7.64
N HIS A 42 -1.33 -1.88 -7.61
CA HIS A 42 -1.82 -1.11 -8.77
C HIS A 42 -0.87 0.04 -9.13
N SER A 43 -0.18 0.61 -8.14
CA SER A 43 0.85 1.62 -8.37
C SER A 43 2.02 1.11 -9.20
N ASP A 44 2.36 -0.18 -9.16
CA ASP A 44 3.39 -0.75 -10.04
C ASP A 44 2.95 -0.64 -11.50
N LEU A 45 1.69 -0.99 -11.78
CA LEU A 45 1.11 -0.96 -13.12
C LEU A 45 0.92 0.48 -13.64
N HIS A 46 0.39 1.39 -12.82
CA HIS A 46 0.18 2.78 -13.22
C HIS A 46 1.49 3.50 -13.53
N GLN A 47 2.53 3.29 -12.71
CA GLN A 47 3.85 3.86 -12.95
C GLN A 47 4.49 3.26 -14.21
N ALA A 48 4.40 1.94 -14.39
CA ALA A 48 4.95 1.26 -15.56
C ALA A 48 4.28 1.71 -16.88
N ARG A 49 2.99 2.07 -16.85
CA ARG A 49 2.24 2.60 -18.00
C ARG A 49 2.30 4.11 -18.15
N ASP A 50 2.98 4.80 -17.24
CA ASP A 50 3.05 6.26 -17.19
C ASP A 50 1.66 6.93 -17.10
N ASP A 51 0.69 6.28 -16.45
CA ASP A 51 -0.69 6.78 -16.32
C ASP A 51 -0.77 8.11 -15.54
N TRP A 52 0.24 8.38 -14.70
CA TRP A 52 0.36 9.60 -13.89
C TRP A 52 1.36 10.62 -14.45
N GLY A 53 2.05 10.27 -15.54
CA GLY A 53 3.13 11.07 -16.12
C GLY A 53 4.43 11.04 -15.30
N GLY A 54 5.55 11.27 -15.99
CA GLY A 54 6.87 11.41 -15.36
C GLY A 54 7.58 10.09 -15.04
N ALA A 55 7.16 8.97 -15.64
CA ALA A 55 7.86 7.70 -15.54
C ALA A 55 9.31 7.78 -16.05
N MET A 56 10.23 7.18 -15.30
CA MET A 56 11.64 7.05 -15.63
C MET A 56 11.94 5.59 -16.00
N PHE A 57 12.47 5.39 -17.21
CA PHE A 57 12.82 4.07 -17.75
C PHE A 57 14.34 3.89 -17.91
N PRO A 58 14.86 2.64 -17.85
CA PRO A 58 14.13 1.41 -17.52
C PRO A 58 13.63 1.44 -16.07
N MET A 59 12.48 0.81 -15.81
CA MET A 59 11.86 0.79 -14.48
C MET A 59 11.77 -0.65 -13.98
N VAL A 60 12.29 -0.91 -12.78
CA VAL A 60 12.09 -2.16 -12.01
C VAL A 60 11.05 -1.85 -10.93
N PRO A 61 9.78 -2.26 -11.06
CA PRO A 61 8.73 -1.96 -10.07
C PRO A 61 8.88 -2.79 -8.78
N GLY A 62 7.92 -2.63 -7.88
CA GLY A 62 7.81 -3.37 -6.63
C GLY A 62 8.23 -2.54 -5.42
N HIS A 63 7.30 -2.35 -4.48
CA HIS A 63 7.53 -1.63 -3.23
C HIS A 63 6.86 -2.29 -2.01
N GLU A 64 6.65 -3.60 -2.11
CA GLU A 64 6.06 -4.45 -1.09
C GLU A 64 7.03 -5.58 -0.80
N ILE A 65 8.21 -5.24 -0.29
CA ILE A 65 9.37 -6.13 -0.26
C ILE A 65 9.50 -6.78 1.11
N ILE A 66 9.51 -8.11 1.15
CA ILE A 66 9.90 -8.88 2.34
C ILE A 66 11.12 -9.73 1.98
N GLY A 67 12.11 -9.70 2.86
CA GLY A 67 13.34 -10.42 2.63
C GLY A 67 14.12 -10.76 3.89
N ARG A 68 15.30 -11.31 3.68
CA ARG A 68 16.24 -11.64 4.75
C ARG A 68 17.48 -10.75 4.64
N VAL A 69 17.91 -10.19 5.75
CA VAL A 69 19.14 -9.39 5.82
C VAL A 69 20.35 -10.28 5.56
N THR A 70 21.20 -9.87 4.61
CA THR A 70 22.42 -10.60 4.21
C THR A 70 23.71 -9.84 4.49
N GLU A 71 23.65 -8.51 4.63
CA GLU A 71 24.80 -7.66 4.96
C GLU A 71 24.31 -6.40 5.68
N VAL A 72 25.10 -5.88 6.61
CA VAL A 72 24.80 -4.65 7.35
C VAL A 72 26.03 -3.74 7.38
N GLY A 73 25.80 -2.43 7.28
CA GLY A 73 26.82 -1.42 7.46
C GLY A 73 27.30 -1.29 8.92
N ALA A 74 28.46 -0.66 9.10
CA ALA A 74 29.11 -0.55 10.41
C ALA A 74 28.31 0.23 11.47
N ASN A 75 27.41 1.13 11.05
CA ASN A 75 26.56 1.94 11.93
C ASN A 75 25.16 1.33 12.12
N VAL A 76 24.88 0.17 11.51
CA VAL A 76 23.58 -0.47 11.65
C VAL A 76 23.41 -1.05 13.04
N THR A 77 22.34 -0.62 13.72
CA THR A 77 22.00 -1.06 15.07
C THR A 77 20.63 -1.72 15.15
N ARG A 78 19.75 -1.44 14.18
CA ARG A 78 18.37 -1.98 14.17
C ARG A 78 18.31 -3.43 13.70
N PHE A 79 19.23 -3.86 12.86
CA PHE A 79 19.19 -5.15 12.16
C PHE A 79 20.52 -5.91 12.28
N LYS A 80 20.44 -7.23 12.19
CA LYS A 80 21.61 -8.11 11.99
C LYS A 80 21.35 -9.08 10.84
N VAL A 81 22.43 -9.65 10.30
CA VAL A 81 22.35 -10.72 9.30
C VAL A 81 21.46 -11.86 9.80
N GLY A 82 20.56 -12.32 8.93
CA GLY A 82 19.58 -13.36 9.22
C GLY A 82 18.19 -12.85 9.62
N ASP A 83 18.05 -11.59 10.07
CA ASP A 83 16.76 -11.00 10.41
C ASP A 83 15.83 -10.93 9.18
N PHE A 84 14.52 -11.07 9.42
CA PHE A 84 13.52 -10.72 8.42
C PHE A 84 13.22 -9.23 8.44
N ALA A 85 13.22 -8.64 7.24
CA ALA A 85 13.12 -7.20 7.04
C ALA A 85 12.15 -6.89 5.90
N GLY A 86 11.46 -5.75 6.03
CA GLY A 86 10.53 -5.22 5.05
C GLY A 86 10.96 -3.86 4.52
N VAL A 87 10.71 -3.60 3.23
CA VAL A 87 10.88 -2.29 2.58
C VAL A 87 9.59 -1.92 1.86
N GLY A 88 9.04 -0.76 2.23
CA GLY A 88 7.78 -0.24 1.68
C GLY A 88 7.98 0.68 0.48
N CYS A 89 7.15 1.72 0.40
CA CYS A 89 7.10 2.66 -0.74
C CYS A 89 8.25 3.67 -0.82
N MET A 90 9.07 3.81 0.23
CA MET A 90 10.14 4.80 0.31
C MET A 90 11.44 4.22 0.87
N VAL A 91 12.57 4.75 0.39
CA VAL A 91 13.93 4.31 0.74
C VAL A 91 14.82 5.43 1.26
N ASP A 92 14.40 6.70 1.13
CA ASP A 92 15.09 7.85 1.73
C ASP A 92 14.17 9.09 1.86
N SER A 93 14.58 10.08 2.66
CA SER A 93 13.92 11.38 2.83
C SER A 93 14.95 12.47 3.16
N CYS A 94 14.53 13.72 3.39
CA CYS A 94 15.47 14.77 3.78
C CYS A 94 15.86 14.74 5.27
N ARG A 95 15.08 14.04 6.10
CA ARG A 95 15.34 13.76 7.52
C ARG A 95 15.38 14.98 8.45
N ARG A 96 14.97 16.16 7.97
CA ARG A 96 15.15 17.44 8.68
C ARG A 96 14.05 18.48 8.48
N CYS A 97 13.06 18.20 7.64
CA CYS A 97 11.88 19.07 7.52
C CYS A 97 10.84 18.67 8.56
N ASP A 98 9.84 19.53 8.78
CA ASP A 98 8.80 19.32 9.79
C ASP A 98 8.17 17.93 9.68
N ALA A 99 7.75 17.52 8.47
CA ALA A 99 7.22 16.18 8.25
C ALA A 99 8.19 15.05 8.65
N CYS A 100 9.48 15.16 8.31
CA CYS A 100 10.46 14.12 8.65
C CYS A 100 10.75 14.07 10.16
N GLU A 101 10.71 15.21 10.85
CA GLU A 101 10.90 15.28 12.30
C GLU A 101 9.72 14.70 13.09
N HIS A 102 8.54 14.63 12.46
CA HIS A 102 7.33 14.02 13.00
C HIS A 102 7.06 12.60 12.48
N ASP A 103 8.09 11.91 11.97
CA ASP A 103 7.99 10.56 11.41
C ASP A 103 6.93 10.45 10.29
N LEU A 104 6.85 11.44 9.42
CA LEU A 104 5.97 11.50 8.26
C LEU A 104 6.81 11.64 6.97
N GLU A 105 7.79 10.76 6.78
CA GLU A 105 8.75 10.87 5.67
C GLU A 105 8.09 10.83 4.28
N GLN A 106 6.92 10.22 4.14
CA GLN A 106 6.11 10.23 2.92
C GLN A 106 5.63 11.64 2.53
N TYR A 107 5.56 12.56 3.49
CA TYR A 107 5.23 13.98 3.29
C TYR A 107 6.47 14.89 3.33
N CYS A 108 7.67 14.33 3.15
CA CYS A 108 8.91 15.09 3.12
C CYS A 108 8.82 16.29 2.16
N GLU A 109 9.06 17.50 2.68
CA GLU A 109 8.98 18.76 1.93
C GLU A 109 10.03 18.91 0.83
N LYS A 110 11.07 18.07 0.84
CA LYS A 110 12.07 17.95 -0.24
C LYS A 110 11.84 16.71 -1.12
N GLY A 111 10.64 16.14 -1.05
CA GLY A 111 10.25 14.90 -1.69
C GLY A 111 10.79 13.66 -0.96
N PRO A 112 9.98 12.62 -0.72
CA PRO A 112 10.50 11.30 -0.40
C PRO A 112 11.23 10.71 -1.61
N THR A 113 12.22 9.85 -1.37
CA THR A 113 12.80 8.99 -2.41
C THR A 113 12.02 7.69 -2.41
N TYR A 114 11.26 7.46 -3.48
CA TYR A 114 10.46 6.25 -3.62
C TYR A 114 11.32 5.03 -3.96
N THR A 115 10.84 3.84 -3.62
CA THR A 115 11.55 2.57 -3.80
C THR A 115 11.86 2.24 -5.25
N TYR A 116 11.03 2.73 -6.17
CA TYR A 116 11.26 2.70 -7.61
C TYR A 116 10.67 3.97 -8.26
N ASN A 117 10.98 4.18 -9.54
CA ASN A 117 10.58 5.38 -10.29
C ASN A 117 10.95 6.69 -9.56
N SER A 118 12.14 6.71 -8.97
CA SER A 118 12.74 7.86 -8.30
C SER A 118 14.22 7.91 -8.61
N LYS A 119 14.90 8.96 -8.14
CA LYS A 119 16.35 9.05 -8.13
C LYS A 119 16.85 8.94 -6.70
N GLU A 120 17.94 8.23 -6.51
CA GLU A 120 18.65 8.24 -5.23
C GLU A 120 19.03 9.69 -4.88
N ARG A 121 18.87 10.07 -3.60
CA ARG A 121 19.06 11.44 -3.19
C ARG A 121 20.50 11.89 -3.43
N GLY A 122 20.67 12.99 -4.17
CA GLY A 122 21.99 13.54 -4.51
C GLY A 122 22.71 12.77 -5.63
N SER A 123 22.01 11.90 -6.34
CA SER A 123 22.52 11.12 -7.47
C SER A 123 21.54 11.16 -8.65
N ASP A 124 22.04 10.88 -9.85
CA ASP A 124 21.20 10.62 -11.03
C ASP A 124 20.82 9.14 -11.17
N GLN A 125 21.31 8.28 -10.28
CA GLN A 125 20.98 6.86 -10.26
C GLN A 125 19.50 6.65 -9.95
N LEU A 126 18.82 5.88 -10.80
CA LEU A 126 17.44 5.49 -10.59
C LEU A 126 17.34 4.48 -9.44
N THR A 127 16.29 4.62 -8.64
CA THR A 127 15.89 3.61 -7.66
C THR A 127 15.21 2.45 -8.38
N TYR A 128 15.63 1.22 -8.08
CA TYR A 128 15.06 -0.01 -8.62
C TYR A 128 14.39 -0.83 -7.50
N GLY A 129 13.16 -1.25 -7.74
CA GLY A 129 12.27 -1.86 -6.75
C GLY A 129 12.44 -3.37 -6.56
N GLY A 130 11.39 -3.95 -5.99
CA GLY A 130 11.31 -5.29 -5.44
C GLY A 130 11.25 -6.43 -6.44
N TYR A 131 11.03 -6.16 -7.73
CA TYR A 131 11.05 -7.20 -8.77
C TYR A 131 12.49 -7.56 -9.15
N SER A 132 13.34 -7.81 -8.13
CA SER A 132 14.77 -8.07 -8.23
C SER A 132 15.26 -8.99 -7.11
N ASP A 133 16.47 -9.54 -7.24
CA ASP A 133 17.01 -10.54 -6.31
C ASP A 133 17.43 -9.97 -4.94
N HIS A 134 17.79 -8.68 -4.88
CA HIS A 134 18.15 -8.02 -3.63
C HIS A 134 17.91 -6.51 -3.69
N VAL A 135 17.92 -5.86 -2.52
CA VAL A 135 17.88 -4.40 -2.36
C VAL A 135 18.90 -3.95 -1.30
N VAL A 136 19.37 -2.70 -1.40
CA VAL A 136 20.23 -2.04 -0.40
C VAL A 136 19.53 -0.76 0.04
N VAL A 137 19.18 -0.67 1.31
CA VAL A 137 18.35 0.43 1.86
C VAL A 137 18.93 0.87 3.19
N GLU A 138 18.87 2.17 3.47
CA GLU A 138 19.33 2.70 4.76
C GLU A 138 18.41 2.22 5.89
N GLN A 139 18.98 1.81 7.02
CA GLN A 139 18.27 1.11 8.10
C GLN A 139 17.03 1.85 8.63
N ARG A 140 16.94 3.19 8.56
CA ARG A 140 15.73 3.95 8.92
C ARG A 140 14.51 3.54 8.11
N PHE A 141 14.70 3.29 6.81
CA PHE A 141 13.63 2.97 5.84
C PHE A 141 13.34 1.47 5.72
N VAL A 142 13.81 0.69 6.69
CA VAL A 142 13.58 -0.75 6.80
C VAL A 142 12.75 -1.02 8.07
N VAL A 143 11.75 -1.87 7.97
CA VAL A 143 10.95 -2.36 9.11
C VAL A 143 11.32 -3.79 9.48
N LYS A 144 11.21 -4.13 10.76
CA LYS A 144 11.32 -5.50 11.24
C LYS A 144 10.06 -6.27 10.92
N VAL A 145 10.22 -7.53 10.55
CA VAL A 145 9.12 -8.43 10.24
C VAL A 145 9.13 -9.56 11.27
N SER A 146 8.01 -9.76 11.95
CA SER A 146 7.88 -10.83 12.93
C SER A 146 7.86 -12.21 12.25
N GLU A 147 8.55 -13.19 12.83
CA GLU A 147 8.49 -14.59 12.40
C GLU A 147 7.09 -15.22 12.58
N LYS A 148 6.20 -14.56 13.35
CA LYS A 148 4.80 -14.99 13.51
C LYS A 148 3.96 -14.76 12.25
N LEU A 149 4.40 -13.88 11.36
CA LEU A 149 3.67 -13.55 10.14
C LEU A 149 4.08 -14.47 9.00
N ASP A 150 3.10 -14.89 8.20
CA ASP A 150 3.36 -15.52 6.91
C ASP A 150 4.01 -14.49 5.97
N LEU A 151 5.30 -14.67 5.65
CA LEU A 151 6.12 -13.68 4.94
C LEU A 151 5.57 -13.29 3.57
N LYS A 152 5.02 -14.25 2.81
CA LYS A 152 4.38 -13.95 1.51
C LYS A 152 3.15 -13.08 1.70
N ALA A 153 2.35 -13.35 2.73
CA ALA A 153 1.12 -12.64 3.03
C ALA A 153 1.36 -11.30 3.75
N ALA A 154 2.55 -11.11 4.32
CA ALA A 154 3.00 -9.88 4.95
C ALA A 154 3.53 -8.85 3.95
N ALA A 155 4.03 -9.27 2.78
CA ALA A 155 4.59 -8.34 1.79
C ALA A 155 3.63 -7.20 1.40
N PRO A 156 2.35 -7.44 1.11
CA PRO A 156 1.43 -6.36 0.76
C PRO A 156 1.06 -5.42 1.91
N LEU A 157 1.41 -5.75 3.17
CA LEU A 157 1.20 -4.87 4.32
C LEU A 157 2.03 -3.59 4.21
N LEU A 158 3.18 -3.66 3.56
CA LEU A 158 4.14 -2.55 3.43
C LEU A 158 3.67 -1.43 2.49
N CYS A 159 2.56 -1.64 1.77
CA CYS A 159 1.86 -0.60 1.02
C CYS A 159 0.37 -0.58 1.34
N ALA A 160 -0.42 -1.59 0.95
CA ALA A 160 -1.87 -1.59 1.24
C ALA A 160 -2.17 -1.63 2.74
N GLY A 161 -1.34 -2.34 3.50
CA GLY A 161 -1.48 -2.41 4.96
C GLY A 161 -1.39 -1.01 5.56
N ILE A 162 -0.21 -0.38 5.46
CA ILE A 162 0.03 0.94 6.03
C ILE A 162 -0.91 2.01 5.46
N THR A 163 -1.18 2.00 4.15
CA THR A 163 -2.08 2.97 3.50
C THR A 163 -3.51 2.94 4.06
N THR A 164 -3.96 1.79 4.54
CA THR A 164 -5.29 1.66 5.16
C THR A 164 -5.23 1.77 6.68
N TYR A 165 -4.17 1.32 7.31
CA TYR A 165 -3.95 1.47 8.76
C TYR A 165 -3.82 2.94 9.16
N SER A 166 -2.98 3.71 8.45
CA SER A 166 -2.66 5.10 8.79
C SER A 166 -3.88 6.00 8.95
N PRO A 167 -4.84 6.06 7.99
CA PRO A 167 -6.04 6.84 8.20
C PRO A 167 -6.93 6.28 9.32
N LEU A 168 -7.10 4.96 9.43
CA LEU A 168 -7.91 4.38 10.52
C LEU A 168 -7.35 4.79 11.90
N ARG A 169 -6.02 4.74 12.06
CA ARG A 169 -5.31 5.16 13.26
C ARG A 169 -5.37 6.67 13.48
N HIS A 170 -5.18 7.49 12.44
CA HIS A 170 -5.26 8.94 12.50
C HIS A 170 -6.62 9.45 13.00
N TRP A 171 -7.72 8.89 12.44
CA TRP A 171 -9.09 9.22 12.85
C TRP A 171 -9.59 8.40 14.05
N LYS A 172 -8.68 7.70 14.73
CA LYS A 172 -8.92 6.95 15.98
C LYS A 172 -10.08 5.97 15.86
N VAL A 173 -10.13 5.24 14.75
CA VAL A 173 -11.12 4.19 14.52
C VAL A 173 -11.09 3.19 15.67
N GLY A 174 -12.25 2.92 16.26
CA GLY A 174 -12.34 2.00 17.40
C GLY A 174 -13.77 1.65 17.86
N PRO A 175 -13.91 1.09 19.07
CA PRO A 175 -15.20 0.66 19.61
C PRO A 175 -16.25 1.78 19.64
N GLY A 176 -17.47 1.44 19.23
CA GLY A 176 -18.59 2.37 19.19
C GLY A 176 -18.69 3.21 17.90
N GLN A 177 -17.70 3.14 17.02
CA GLN A 177 -17.76 3.79 15.70
C GLN A 177 -18.24 2.81 14.62
N LYS A 178 -19.00 3.35 13.66
CA LYS A 178 -19.41 2.65 12.43
C LYS A 178 -18.55 3.13 11.26
N VAL A 179 -17.77 2.21 10.71
CA VAL A 179 -16.81 2.46 9.62
C VAL A 179 -17.32 1.84 8.33
N GLY A 180 -17.33 2.63 7.26
CA GLY A 180 -17.59 2.13 5.92
C GLY A 180 -16.28 2.01 5.16
N VAL A 181 -15.97 0.82 4.65
CA VAL A 181 -14.90 0.67 3.66
C VAL A 181 -15.56 0.72 2.29
N ILE A 182 -15.03 1.47 1.33
CA ILE A 182 -15.62 1.60 -0.01
C ILE A 182 -14.68 0.94 -1.02
N GLY A 183 -15.21 -0.07 -1.72
CA GLY A 183 -14.45 -0.92 -2.63
C GLY A 183 -13.81 -2.11 -1.94
N LEU A 184 -13.98 -3.31 -2.49
CA LEU A 184 -13.35 -4.54 -2.01
C LEU A 184 -12.30 -5.03 -3.01
N GLY A 185 -11.04 -4.66 -2.75
CA GLY A 185 -9.84 -5.05 -3.48
C GLY A 185 -8.61 -5.10 -2.56
N GLY A 186 -7.41 -4.83 -3.10
CA GLY A 186 -6.15 -4.90 -2.35
C GLY A 186 -6.10 -4.02 -1.09
N LEU A 187 -6.56 -2.76 -1.16
CA LEU A 187 -6.66 -1.90 0.02
C LEU A 187 -7.91 -2.23 0.84
N GLY A 188 -9.08 -2.34 0.19
CA GLY A 188 -10.35 -2.57 0.86
C GLY A 188 -10.36 -3.78 1.80
N HIS A 189 -9.78 -4.92 1.40
CA HIS A 189 -9.75 -6.09 2.27
C HIS A 189 -8.89 -5.87 3.53
N MET A 190 -7.79 -5.11 3.43
CA MET A 190 -6.98 -4.72 4.59
C MET A 190 -7.72 -3.71 5.47
N GLY A 191 -8.39 -2.73 4.87
CA GLY A 191 -9.22 -1.76 5.60
C GLY A 191 -10.30 -2.44 6.44
N VAL A 192 -10.96 -3.48 5.91
CA VAL A 192 -11.94 -4.29 6.67
C VAL A 192 -11.26 -4.99 7.85
N LYS A 193 -10.15 -5.69 7.61
CA LYS A 193 -9.42 -6.43 8.66
C LYS A 193 -8.94 -5.49 9.79
N PHE A 194 -8.36 -4.34 9.46
CA PHE A 194 -7.90 -3.39 10.46
C PHE A 194 -9.03 -2.73 11.22
N ALA A 195 -10.04 -2.20 10.55
CA ALA A 195 -11.17 -1.56 11.23
C ALA A 195 -11.86 -2.55 12.19
N LYS A 196 -11.95 -3.83 11.80
CA LYS A 196 -12.50 -4.88 12.65
C LYS A 196 -11.60 -5.17 13.85
N ALA A 197 -10.30 -5.32 13.64
CA ALA A 197 -9.34 -5.57 14.72
C ALA A 197 -9.24 -4.40 15.71
N MET A 198 -9.44 -3.17 15.25
CA MET A 198 -9.55 -1.97 16.08
C MET A 198 -10.87 -1.90 16.86
N GLY A 199 -11.84 -2.79 16.59
CA GLY A 199 -13.08 -2.92 17.35
C GLY A 199 -14.26 -2.09 16.82
N ALA A 200 -14.17 -1.52 15.62
CA ALA A 200 -15.28 -0.80 15.00
C ALA A 200 -16.35 -1.76 14.46
N THR A 201 -17.57 -1.25 14.27
CA THR A 201 -18.59 -1.90 13.43
C THR A 201 -18.27 -1.61 11.97
N VAL A 202 -17.98 -2.64 11.19
CA VAL A 202 -17.49 -2.50 9.82
C VAL A 202 -18.58 -2.81 8.80
N VAL A 203 -18.85 -1.87 7.89
CA VAL A 203 -19.70 -2.08 6.72
C VAL A 203 -18.84 -2.08 5.47
N MET A 204 -18.90 -3.17 4.71
CA MET A 204 -18.28 -3.20 3.39
C MET A 204 -19.24 -2.61 2.35
N ILE A 205 -18.86 -1.50 1.72
CA ILE A 205 -19.62 -0.84 0.67
C ILE A 205 -19.09 -1.28 -0.71
N THR A 206 -19.94 -1.93 -1.50
CA THR A 206 -19.59 -2.54 -2.79
C THR A 206 -20.67 -2.29 -3.84
N THR A 207 -20.33 -2.38 -5.12
CA THR A 207 -21.31 -2.38 -6.23
C THR A 207 -21.80 -3.78 -6.59
N THR A 208 -21.15 -4.82 -6.06
CA THR A 208 -21.33 -6.23 -6.44
C THR A 208 -21.79 -7.03 -5.21
N PRO A 209 -23.07 -7.44 -5.12
CA PRO A 209 -23.61 -8.19 -3.97
C PRO A 209 -22.87 -9.50 -3.67
N GLU A 210 -22.36 -10.16 -4.71
CA GLU A 210 -21.65 -11.45 -4.62
C GLU A 210 -20.36 -11.34 -3.79
N LYS A 211 -19.77 -10.13 -3.73
CA LYS A 211 -18.62 -9.85 -2.86
C LYS A 211 -18.98 -9.82 -1.37
N GLY A 212 -20.26 -9.92 -1.01
CA GLY A 212 -20.72 -9.83 0.37
C GLY A 212 -20.30 -11.02 1.25
N ALA A 213 -20.25 -12.23 0.70
CA ALA A 213 -19.78 -13.40 1.45
C ALA A 213 -18.29 -13.25 1.82
N ASP A 214 -17.50 -12.81 0.85
CA ASP A 214 -16.09 -12.47 0.98
C ASP A 214 -15.87 -11.36 2.02
N ALA A 215 -16.65 -10.29 1.96
CA ALA A 215 -16.58 -9.20 2.93
C ALA A 215 -16.81 -9.67 4.37
N LYS A 216 -17.82 -10.54 4.58
CA LYS A 216 -18.10 -11.13 5.90
C LYS A 216 -16.98 -12.04 6.37
N ARG A 217 -16.41 -12.87 5.48
CA ARG A 217 -15.24 -13.71 5.77
C ARG A 217 -14.04 -12.88 6.24
N LEU A 218 -13.86 -11.68 5.67
CA LEU A 218 -12.80 -10.74 6.05
C LEU A 218 -13.05 -10.01 7.37
N GLY A 219 -14.27 -10.08 7.92
CA GLY A 219 -14.63 -9.48 9.21
C GLY A 219 -15.64 -8.34 9.14
N ALA A 220 -16.21 -8.03 7.98
CA ALA A 220 -17.29 -7.04 7.89
C ALA A 220 -18.54 -7.52 8.62
N ASP A 221 -19.14 -6.65 9.43
CA ASP A 221 -20.40 -6.91 10.14
C ASP A 221 -21.61 -6.80 9.20
N GLU A 222 -21.55 -5.85 8.26
CA GLU A 222 -22.60 -5.59 7.28
C GLU A 222 -22.03 -5.41 5.87
N VAL A 223 -22.89 -5.60 4.86
CA VAL A 223 -22.56 -5.33 3.45
C VAL A 223 -23.61 -4.37 2.91
N LEU A 224 -23.16 -3.29 2.30
CA LEU A 224 -24.00 -2.27 1.68
C LEU A 224 -23.74 -2.28 0.17
N VAL A 225 -24.79 -2.49 -0.62
CA VAL A 225 -24.74 -2.40 -2.08
C VAL A 225 -24.99 -0.95 -2.51
N SER A 226 -23.96 -0.24 -2.96
CA SER A 226 -24.05 1.21 -3.24
C SER A 226 -24.96 1.58 -4.41
N ARG A 227 -25.31 0.60 -5.25
CA ARG A 227 -26.29 0.73 -6.34
C ARG A 227 -27.74 0.56 -5.89
N ASP A 228 -27.99 0.14 -4.65
CA ASP A 228 -29.33 -0.02 -4.09
C ASP A 228 -29.71 1.26 -3.32
N PRO A 229 -30.65 2.08 -3.84
CA PRO A 229 -31.04 3.33 -3.19
C PRO A 229 -31.72 3.11 -1.83
N ALA A 230 -32.39 1.98 -1.62
CA ALA A 230 -33.04 1.68 -0.35
C ALA A 230 -32.00 1.39 0.74
N GLN A 231 -30.94 0.64 0.42
CA GLN A 231 -29.82 0.41 1.33
C GLN A 231 -29.05 1.70 1.63
N MET A 232 -28.73 2.49 0.60
CA MET A 232 -28.07 3.79 0.79
C MET A 232 -28.89 4.71 1.71
N LYS A 233 -30.21 4.77 1.51
CA LYS A 233 -31.12 5.55 2.37
C LYS A 233 -31.17 5.04 3.81
N ALA A 234 -31.20 3.72 4.02
CA ALA A 234 -31.23 3.12 5.35
C ALA A 234 -29.99 3.43 6.19
N HIS A 235 -28.85 3.67 5.53
CA HIS A 235 -27.58 4.01 6.18
C HIS A 235 -27.25 5.51 6.18
N ALA A 236 -28.15 6.37 5.72
CA ALA A 236 -27.92 7.81 5.67
C ALA A 236 -27.56 8.37 7.05
N GLY A 237 -26.49 9.16 7.13
CA GLY A 237 -26.06 9.79 8.37
C GLY A 237 -25.63 8.84 9.50
N SER A 238 -25.18 7.62 9.18
CA SER A 238 -24.88 6.59 10.18
C SER A 238 -23.39 6.30 10.41
N PHE A 239 -22.51 6.76 9.52
CA PHE A 239 -21.08 6.44 9.56
C PHE A 239 -20.24 7.52 10.27
N ASP A 240 -19.32 7.07 11.11
CA ASP A 240 -18.32 7.92 11.79
C ASP A 240 -17.06 8.11 10.94
N PHE A 241 -16.75 7.15 10.07
CA PHE A 241 -15.62 7.20 9.15
C PHE A 241 -15.90 6.42 7.87
N LEU A 242 -15.44 6.92 6.72
CA LEU A 242 -15.43 6.22 5.45
C LEU A 242 -14.00 6.12 4.89
N LEU A 243 -13.53 4.89 4.66
CA LEU A 243 -12.26 4.63 3.98
C LEU A 243 -12.53 4.34 2.50
N ASN A 244 -12.18 5.27 1.62
CA ASN A 244 -12.42 5.13 0.19
C ASN A 244 -11.20 4.58 -0.55
N THR A 245 -11.32 3.34 -1.02
CA THR A 245 -10.22 2.57 -1.63
C THR A 245 -10.36 2.37 -3.14
N ILE A 246 -11.32 3.04 -3.79
CA ILE A 246 -11.53 2.93 -5.24
C ILE A 246 -10.32 3.57 -5.97
N PRO A 247 -9.64 2.84 -6.87
CA PRO A 247 -8.36 3.29 -7.45
C PRO A 247 -8.49 4.19 -8.69
N VAL A 248 -9.72 4.56 -9.06
CA VAL A 248 -10.03 5.28 -10.30
C VAL A 248 -11.01 6.42 -10.01
N SER A 249 -11.15 7.36 -10.95
CA SER A 249 -12.16 8.42 -10.86
C SER A 249 -13.57 7.85 -10.69
N HIS A 250 -14.34 8.42 -9.78
CA HIS A 250 -15.70 7.99 -9.47
C HIS A 250 -16.49 9.06 -8.70
N ASP A 251 -17.82 8.92 -8.69
CA ASP A 251 -18.71 9.80 -7.93
C ASP A 251 -18.61 9.52 -6.42
N THR A 252 -18.16 10.54 -5.68
CA THR A 252 -18.05 10.48 -4.22
C THR A 252 -19.30 11.00 -3.50
N ASN A 253 -20.18 11.72 -4.20
CA ASN A 253 -21.34 12.40 -3.61
C ASN A 253 -22.32 11.44 -2.93
N PRO A 254 -22.63 10.24 -3.46
CA PRO A 254 -23.52 9.30 -2.78
C PRO A 254 -22.99 8.90 -1.40
N TYR A 255 -21.68 8.73 -1.26
CA TYR A 255 -21.05 8.31 -0.01
C TYR A 255 -21.07 9.43 1.04
N MET A 256 -21.03 10.70 0.62
CA MET A 256 -21.17 11.83 1.55
C MET A 256 -22.48 11.79 2.31
N SER A 257 -23.57 11.26 1.72
CA SER A 257 -24.86 11.12 2.42
C SER A 257 -24.83 10.13 3.59
N LEU A 258 -23.88 9.19 3.57
CA LEU A 258 -23.74 8.14 4.59
C LEU A 258 -23.08 8.65 5.88
N LEU A 259 -22.25 9.70 5.78
CA LEU A 259 -21.54 10.28 6.91
C LEU A 259 -22.48 10.98 7.91
N LYS A 260 -22.22 10.80 9.20
CA LYS A 260 -22.74 11.65 10.29
C LYS A 260 -22.26 13.09 10.14
N ARG A 261 -22.82 13.99 10.95
CA ARG A 261 -22.24 15.33 11.15
C ARG A 261 -20.82 15.19 11.72
N ASP A 262 -19.88 16.01 11.26
CA ASP A 262 -18.48 16.03 11.71
C ASP A 262 -17.63 14.81 11.32
N ALA A 263 -18.19 13.88 10.56
CA ALA A 263 -17.51 12.66 10.15
C ALA A 263 -16.69 12.85 8.86
N THR A 264 -15.74 11.93 8.65
CA THR A 264 -14.72 12.03 7.60
C THR A 264 -14.83 10.90 6.59
N MET A 265 -14.71 11.23 5.31
CA MET A 265 -14.33 10.29 4.26
C MET A 265 -12.87 10.54 3.86
N CYS A 266 -12.02 9.53 3.99
CA CYS A 266 -10.62 9.58 3.59
C CYS A 266 -10.42 8.86 2.25
N LEU A 267 -9.87 9.56 1.26
CA LEU A 267 -9.49 9.03 -0.04
C LEU A 267 -8.07 8.45 0.04
N VAL A 268 -7.90 7.21 -0.39
CA VAL A 268 -6.57 6.55 -0.46
C VAL A 268 -6.27 5.87 -1.80
N GLY A 269 -7.29 5.70 -2.66
CA GLY A 269 -7.15 4.99 -3.94
C GLY A 269 -7.04 5.88 -5.17
N VAL A 270 -7.66 7.06 -5.17
CA VAL A 270 -7.80 7.91 -6.37
C VAL A 270 -6.81 9.07 -6.35
N ILE A 271 -5.91 9.07 -7.34
CA ILE A 271 -4.85 10.09 -7.52
C ILE A 271 -5.18 11.05 -8.68
N THR A 272 -6.29 10.80 -9.38
CA THR A 272 -6.81 11.64 -10.46
C THR A 272 -8.02 12.47 -10.01
N GLU A 273 -8.55 13.30 -10.90
CA GLU A 273 -9.74 14.11 -10.66
C GLU A 273 -10.95 13.25 -10.29
N LEU A 274 -11.78 13.76 -9.36
CA LEU A 274 -13.07 13.17 -9.05
C LEU A 274 -14.10 13.61 -10.10
N ASP A 275 -14.85 12.65 -10.65
CA ASP A 275 -15.91 12.90 -11.61
C ASP A 275 -17.22 12.19 -11.21
N PRO A 276 -18.32 12.94 -11.03
CA PRO A 276 -18.41 14.40 -11.03
C PRO A 276 -17.68 15.03 -9.83
N PRO A 277 -17.40 16.35 -9.89
CA PRO A 277 -16.86 17.09 -8.74
C PRO A 277 -17.72 16.94 -7.48
N LEU A 278 -17.06 17.02 -6.32
CA LEU A 278 -17.72 16.98 -5.02
C LEU A 278 -18.68 18.17 -4.86
N ASN A 279 -19.93 17.90 -4.49
CA ASN A 279 -20.92 18.92 -4.24
C ASN A 279 -20.68 19.60 -2.90
N GLY A 280 -20.37 20.90 -2.92
CA GLY A 280 -20.09 21.69 -1.71
C GLY A 280 -21.22 21.67 -0.67
N SER A 281 -22.49 21.53 -1.09
CA SER A 281 -23.62 21.42 -0.16
C SER A 281 -23.53 20.17 0.73
N SER A 282 -23.00 19.07 0.19
CA SER A 282 -22.81 17.82 0.94
C SER A 282 -21.77 17.95 2.05
N VAL A 283 -20.82 18.87 1.89
CA VAL A 283 -19.80 19.22 2.89
C VAL A 283 -20.36 20.21 3.91
N ILE A 284 -20.95 21.32 3.42
CA ILE A 284 -21.40 22.47 4.22
C ILE A 284 -22.50 22.08 5.22
N PHE A 285 -23.58 21.43 4.77
CA PHE A 285 -24.76 21.20 5.61
C PHE A 285 -24.59 20.08 6.65
N GLY A 286 -23.47 19.35 6.61
CA GLY A 286 -23.12 18.33 7.61
C GLY A 286 -21.81 18.60 8.34
N ARG A 287 -21.11 19.71 8.07
CA ARG A 287 -19.72 19.96 8.52
C ARG A 287 -18.85 18.71 8.33
N LYS A 288 -19.00 18.07 7.16
CA LYS A 288 -18.35 16.80 6.83
C LYS A 288 -16.97 17.07 6.26
N HIS A 289 -16.10 16.07 6.32
CA HIS A 289 -14.74 16.18 5.80
C HIS A 289 -14.53 15.21 4.64
N VAL A 290 -13.86 15.67 3.58
CA VAL A 290 -13.22 14.83 2.58
C VAL A 290 -11.73 15.09 2.68
N THR A 291 -10.96 14.05 2.98
CA THR A 291 -9.51 14.13 3.24
C THR A 291 -8.77 13.13 2.36
N GLY A 292 -7.43 13.21 2.35
CA GLY A 292 -6.56 12.22 1.74
C GLY A 292 -5.57 11.65 2.74
N SER A 293 -5.10 10.44 2.49
CA SER A 293 -3.97 9.82 3.18
C SER A 293 -3.14 9.04 2.19
N ALA A 294 -1.82 9.03 2.36
CA ALA A 294 -0.89 8.32 1.49
C ALA A 294 0.12 7.57 2.34
N ILE A 295 0.30 6.26 2.09
CA ILE A 295 1.30 5.42 2.74
C ILE A 295 1.19 5.56 4.27
N GLY A 296 2.27 5.92 4.94
CA GLY A 296 2.46 6.14 6.36
C GLY A 296 3.95 6.29 6.64
N GLY A 297 4.30 6.87 7.79
CA GLY A 297 5.68 7.08 8.19
C GLY A 297 6.43 5.79 8.51
N MET A 298 7.75 5.84 8.65
CA MET A 298 8.50 4.62 9.00
C MET A 298 8.15 4.10 10.40
N ALA A 299 7.94 5.00 11.37
CA ALA A 299 7.51 4.62 12.72
C ALA A 299 6.11 3.99 12.71
N GLU A 300 5.16 4.61 12.00
CA GLU A 300 3.79 4.10 11.86
C GLU A 300 3.74 2.77 11.08
N THR A 301 4.62 2.59 10.10
CA THR A 301 4.75 1.32 9.37
C THR A 301 5.23 0.21 10.30
N GLN A 302 6.21 0.49 11.18
CA GLN A 302 6.63 -0.49 12.19
C GLN A 302 5.49 -0.81 13.18
N GLU A 303 4.79 0.22 13.68
CA GLU A 303 3.61 0.05 14.54
C GLU A 303 2.56 -0.87 13.89
N MET A 304 2.25 -0.65 12.61
CA MET A 304 1.32 -1.47 11.84
C MET A 304 1.80 -2.92 11.70
N MET A 305 3.08 -3.14 11.43
CA MET A 305 3.65 -4.49 11.33
C MET A 305 3.58 -5.24 12.67
N ASP A 306 3.81 -4.54 13.78
CA ASP A 306 3.72 -5.11 15.12
C ASP A 306 2.26 -5.43 15.49
N PHE A 307 1.33 -4.53 15.19
CA PHE A 307 -0.11 -4.75 15.32
C PHE A 307 -0.57 -5.97 14.51
N CYS A 308 -0.09 -6.12 13.27
CA CYS A 308 -0.40 -7.28 12.43
C CYS A 308 0.08 -8.59 13.08
N ALA A 309 1.28 -8.59 13.66
CA ALA A 309 1.83 -9.77 14.34
C ALA A 309 1.10 -10.11 15.64
N GLU A 310 0.57 -9.11 16.35
CA GLU A 310 -0.24 -9.32 17.57
C GLU A 310 -1.62 -9.89 17.24
N HIS A 311 -2.25 -9.39 16.19
CA HIS A 311 -3.63 -9.73 15.82
C HIS A 311 -3.75 -10.81 14.73
N ASN A 312 -2.64 -11.43 14.30
CA ASN A 312 -2.59 -12.38 13.18
C ASN A 312 -3.24 -11.83 11.89
N ILE A 313 -2.94 -10.58 11.56
CA ILE A 313 -3.44 -9.93 10.35
C ILE A 313 -2.39 -10.04 9.25
N VAL A 314 -2.79 -10.64 8.13
CA VAL A 314 -2.02 -10.69 6.88
C VAL A 314 -2.95 -10.43 5.69
N SER A 315 -2.40 -10.17 4.51
CA SER A 315 -3.18 -10.07 3.28
C SER A 315 -3.62 -11.44 2.76
N ASP A 316 -4.75 -11.50 2.06
CA ASP A 316 -5.08 -12.71 1.27
C ASP A 316 -4.35 -12.62 -0.06
N VAL A 317 -3.47 -13.58 -0.34
CA VAL A 317 -2.53 -13.51 -1.47
C VAL A 317 -2.62 -14.71 -2.41
N GLU A 318 -2.38 -14.44 -3.69
CA GLU A 318 -2.05 -15.42 -4.71
C GLU A 318 -0.57 -15.30 -5.04
N VAL A 319 0.20 -16.37 -4.78
CA VAL A 319 1.65 -16.38 -5.05
C VAL A 319 1.89 -16.79 -6.49
N ILE A 320 2.76 -16.06 -7.19
CA ILE A 320 3.09 -16.30 -8.60
C ILE A 320 4.61 -16.34 -8.82
N ASP A 321 5.00 -16.97 -9.92
CA ASP A 321 6.38 -16.94 -10.42
C ASP A 321 6.63 -15.62 -11.15
N ILE A 322 7.84 -15.06 -11.04
CA ILE A 322 8.21 -13.81 -11.74
C ILE A 322 8.03 -13.92 -13.26
N LYS A 323 8.17 -15.14 -13.82
CA LYS A 323 7.97 -15.41 -15.26
C LYS A 323 6.52 -15.16 -15.71
N THR A 324 5.56 -15.22 -14.80
CA THR A 324 4.12 -15.00 -15.05
C THR A 324 3.64 -13.59 -14.65
N VAL A 325 4.55 -12.69 -14.25
CA VAL A 325 4.21 -11.34 -13.75
C VAL A 325 3.35 -10.52 -14.71
N ASN A 326 3.59 -10.62 -16.02
CA ASN A 326 2.80 -9.91 -17.04
C ASN A 326 1.35 -10.43 -17.09
N GLU A 327 1.12 -11.72 -16.86
CA GLU A 327 -0.23 -12.30 -16.77
C GLU A 327 -0.94 -11.82 -15.49
N ALA A 328 -0.23 -11.78 -14.37
CA ALA A 328 -0.75 -11.23 -13.12
C ALA A 328 -1.14 -9.75 -13.25
N TRP A 329 -0.34 -8.94 -13.96
CA TRP A 329 -0.71 -7.56 -14.30
C TRP A 329 -2.00 -7.48 -15.14
N ALA A 330 -2.14 -8.34 -16.16
CA ALA A 330 -3.34 -8.38 -16.99
C ALA A 330 -4.59 -8.80 -16.20
N ARG A 331 -4.45 -9.71 -15.24
CA ARG A 331 -5.53 -10.14 -14.32
C ARG A 331 -5.87 -9.05 -13.30
N MET A 332 -4.85 -8.44 -12.68
CA MET A 332 -5.02 -7.35 -11.72
C MET A 332 -5.77 -6.16 -12.33
N ALA A 333 -5.44 -5.76 -13.57
CA ALA A 333 -6.14 -4.69 -14.29
C ALA A 333 -7.64 -4.96 -14.49
N LYS A 334 -8.05 -6.24 -14.46
CA LYS A 334 -9.46 -6.68 -14.56
C LYS A 334 -10.09 -6.97 -13.19
N ASN A 335 -9.39 -6.67 -12.09
CA ASN A 335 -9.76 -7.04 -10.73
C ASN A 335 -9.94 -8.57 -10.53
N ASP A 336 -9.22 -9.36 -11.32
CA ASP A 336 -9.21 -10.82 -11.27
C ASP A 336 -8.13 -11.34 -10.31
N VAL A 337 -8.28 -10.97 -9.03
CA VAL A 337 -7.44 -11.43 -7.93
C VAL A 337 -8.23 -11.35 -6.61
N ARG A 338 -7.89 -12.21 -5.65
CA ARG A 338 -8.49 -12.27 -4.31
C ARG A 338 -7.39 -12.39 -3.23
N TYR A 339 -6.74 -11.31 -2.80
CA TYR A 339 -6.92 -9.90 -3.21
C TYR A 339 -5.62 -9.24 -3.68
N ARG A 340 -4.49 -9.93 -3.54
CA ARG A 340 -3.16 -9.42 -3.89
C ARG A 340 -2.35 -10.51 -4.59
N PHE A 341 -1.59 -10.13 -5.60
CA PHE A 341 -0.52 -11.00 -6.09
C PHE A 341 0.75 -10.75 -5.30
N VAL A 342 1.53 -11.81 -5.09
CA VAL A 342 2.86 -11.75 -4.51
C VAL A 342 3.78 -12.60 -5.35
N ILE A 343 4.92 -12.04 -5.74
CA ILE A 343 5.93 -12.74 -6.51
C ILE A 343 6.83 -13.51 -5.55
N ASP A 344 6.99 -14.81 -5.77
CA ASP A 344 8.04 -15.59 -5.13
C ASP A 344 9.37 -15.32 -5.85
N MET A 345 10.26 -14.57 -5.19
CA MET A 345 11.51 -14.14 -5.80
C MET A 345 12.55 -15.26 -5.87
N ALA A 346 12.33 -16.42 -5.25
CA ALA A 346 13.15 -17.60 -5.51
C ALA A 346 13.07 -18.05 -6.98
N THR A 347 11.95 -17.77 -7.64
CA THR A 347 11.70 -18.13 -9.06
C THR A 347 12.49 -17.27 -10.06
N LEU A 348 13.13 -16.19 -9.60
CA LEU A 348 14.00 -15.35 -10.44
C LEU A 348 15.32 -16.05 -10.80
N ALA A 349 15.79 -16.97 -9.96
CA ALA A 349 17.00 -17.75 -10.23
C ALA A 349 16.74 -19.01 -11.07
N ALA A 350 15.46 -19.38 -11.26
CA ALA A 350 15.01 -20.63 -11.87
C ALA A 350 14.75 -20.52 -13.38
#